data_AF-A0A7X8FVD5-F1
#
_entry.id   AF-A0A7X8FVD5-F1
#
_cell.length_a   1.000
_cell.length_b   1.000
_cell.length_c   1.000
_cell.angle_alpha   90.00
_cell.angle_beta   90.00
_cell.angle_gamma   90.00
#
_symmetry.space_group_name_H-M   'P 1'
#
loop_
_entity.id
_entity.type
_entity.pdbx_description
1 polymer ?
#
loop_
_entity_poly.entity_id
_entity_poly.type
_entity_poly.pdbx_seq_one_letter_code
_entity_poly.pdbx_strand_id
1 'polypeptide(L)'
;MKHLLKTMLLLLVAAGMLFAFTACDSSGGDDDEEDDFDRDFWAQTYSGRWYTVRSDLLATGTYCKVYAQQTAYITTAQAERVAAEFDDKIFNQITTNFGEHGDVDEDGKVTLLLLDIEDGYDPTVGAYVAGYFDPAHMLDLTANSNSNECDMIFIDVDPVDPGSEEFYTTIAHEFQHLINYSRTYMADGREQDIWINEGLSSGAEYIYSGVVSQDRVNWFNSDPLGTIAYGNNFFVWYGYWENEDPNTVLDNYATVNLFFQWLRIHASNGTAIYKQILDSTNRDYQAVTTAAGSEIDSVYGNWPLLLETWYLANFRCQSSGPYGYEGLINTNP
;
A
#
# COMPACT_ATOMS: atom_id res chain seq x y z
N MET A 1 -23.49 -3.32 2.46
CA MET A 1 -22.19 -3.90 2.82
C MET A 1 -21.29 -2.71 3.05
N LYS A 2 -20.74 -2.62 4.26
CA LYS A 2 -19.95 -1.48 4.70
C LYS A 2 -18.48 -1.84 4.47
N HIS A 3 -17.75 -0.89 3.90
CA HIS A 3 -16.29 -0.72 4.00
C HIS A 3 -15.38 -1.59 3.13
N LEU A 4 -14.57 -0.90 2.30
CA LEU A 4 -13.13 -1.14 2.10
C LEU A 4 -12.52 0.07 1.35
N LEU A 5 -11.27 0.37 1.70
CA LEU A 5 -10.48 1.58 1.47
C LEU A 5 -10.50 2.18 0.05
N LYS A 6 -10.43 3.51 0.02
CA LYS A 6 -9.66 4.24 -0.99
C LYS A 6 -8.30 4.56 -0.37
N THR A 7 -7.25 3.84 -0.73
CA THR A 7 -5.89 4.29 -0.41
C THR A 7 -5.65 5.59 -1.16
N MET A 8 -5.19 6.60 -0.44
CA MET A 8 -4.81 7.87 -1.01
C MET A 8 -3.35 7.75 -1.48
N LEU A 9 -3.13 7.28 -2.71
CA LEU A 9 -1.85 7.53 -3.37
C LEU A 9 -1.87 8.99 -3.85
N LEU A 10 -1.58 9.94 -2.95
CA LEU A 10 -1.50 11.35 -3.31
C LEU A 10 -0.16 11.63 -4.01
N LEU A 11 -0.14 11.27 -5.28
CA LEU A 11 0.96 11.52 -6.18
C LEU A 11 0.84 12.96 -6.68
N LEU A 12 1.50 13.92 -6.01
CA LEU A 12 1.85 15.24 -6.58
C LEU A 12 2.84 16.01 -5.68
N VAL A 13 4.14 15.80 -5.90
CA VAL A 13 5.11 16.92 -5.89
C VAL A 13 5.93 16.84 -7.17
N ALA A 14 5.72 17.80 -8.06
CA ALA A 14 6.59 18.04 -9.19
C ALA A 14 7.99 18.43 -8.67
N ALA A 15 8.90 17.48 -8.55
CA ALA A 15 10.33 17.75 -8.31
C ALA A 15 10.98 18.25 -9.61
N GLY A 16 10.63 19.48 -10.00
CA GLY A 16 11.33 20.24 -11.01
C GLY A 16 12.41 21.10 -10.37
N MET A 17 13.63 20.57 -10.21
CA MET A 17 14.90 21.18 -10.66
C MET A 17 16.09 20.60 -9.90
N LEU A 18 16.89 19.88 -10.68
CA LEU A 18 18.28 19.57 -10.45
C LEU A 18 19.09 20.85 -10.20
N PHE A 19 19.74 20.98 -9.05
CA PHE A 19 20.95 21.78 -8.91
C PHE A 19 21.99 21.03 -8.11
N ALA A 20 22.99 20.52 -8.82
CA ALA A 20 24.25 20.11 -8.23
C ALA A 20 24.98 21.36 -7.72
N PHE A 21 25.25 21.42 -6.41
CA PHE A 21 26.35 22.21 -5.88
C PHE A 21 27.05 21.47 -4.74
N THR A 22 28.36 21.29 -4.94
CA THR A 22 29.34 20.98 -3.90
C THR A 22 29.27 22.03 -2.79
N ALA A 23 29.21 21.61 -1.53
CA ALA A 23 29.53 22.47 -0.40
C ALA A 23 30.51 21.78 0.54
N CYS A 24 31.43 22.60 1.01
CA CYS A 24 32.56 22.30 1.86
C CYS A 24 32.12 22.20 3.32
N ASP A 25 32.85 21.35 4.03
CA ASP A 25 33.00 21.19 5.48
C ASP A 25 32.62 22.42 6.35
N SER A 26 31.73 22.22 7.33
CA SER A 26 31.87 22.84 8.66
C SER A 26 31.05 22.10 9.73
N SER A 27 31.80 21.61 10.71
CA SER A 27 31.46 21.01 12.01
C SER A 27 30.49 21.76 12.92
N GLY A 28 29.79 20.99 13.77
CA GLY A 28 29.15 21.38 15.04
C GLY A 28 27.64 21.15 14.97
N GLY A 29 27.04 20.19 15.67
CA GLY A 29 27.29 19.69 17.01
C GLY A 29 26.12 20.13 17.89
N ASP A 30 25.27 19.20 18.28
CA ASP A 30 24.57 19.10 19.56
C ASP A 30 23.60 17.90 19.46
N ASP A 31 24.02 16.77 20.06
CA ASP A 31 23.20 15.59 20.30
C ASP A 31 22.25 15.91 21.47
N ASP A 32 21.13 16.54 21.17
CA ASP A 32 19.99 16.56 22.09
C ASP A 32 19.13 15.34 21.74
N GLU A 33 19.26 14.26 22.53
CA GLU A 33 18.23 13.21 22.60
C GLU A 33 16.94 13.89 23.06
N GLU A 34 16.11 14.34 22.12
CA GLU A 34 14.73 14.73 22.41
C GLU A 34 14.06 13.53 23.07
N ASP A 35 13.67 13.71 24.33
CA ASP A 35 12.81 12.78 25.07
C ASP A 35 11.51 12.57 24.27
N ASP A 36 11.50 11.53 23.43
CA ASP A 36 10.54 11.19 22.36
C ASP A 36 9.13 10.81 22.87
N PHE A 37 8.70 11.32 24.02
CA PHE A 37 7.41 10.96 24.61
C PHE A 37 6.23 11.62 23.89
N ASP A 38 6.40 12.86 23.41
CA ASP A 38 5.39 13.64 22.69
C ASP A 38 6.01 14.15 21.39
N ARG A 39 5.38 13.87 20.24
CA ARG A 39 5.78 14.39 18.93
C ARG A 39 4.55 14.85 18.12
N ASP A 40 4.65 16.04 17.54
CA ASP A 40 3.65 16.52 16.59
C ASP A 40 4.05 16.06 15.18
N PHE A 41 3.13 15.40 14.48
CA PHE A 41 3.34 14.98 13.09
C PHE A 41 2.48 15.80 12.14
N TRP A 42 3.00 16.13 10.96
CA TRP A 42 2.17 16.51 9.82
C TRP A 42 1.43 15.30 9.28
N ALA A 43 0.17 15.50 8.89
CA ALA A 43 -0.68 14.51 8.25
C ALA A 43 -1.54 15.19 7.17
N GLN A 44 -2.20 14.39 6.32
CA GLN A 44 -3.10 14.88 5.27
C GLN A 44 -4.51 14.34 5.43
N THR A 45 -5.51 15.19 5.21
CA THR A 45 -6.90 14.75 5.12
C THR A 45 -7.11 13.99 3.81
N TYR A 46 -8.25 13.30 3.67
CA TYR A 46 -8.63 12.69 2.38
C TYR A 46 -8.67 13.69 1.20
N SER A 47 -8.87 14.98 1.48
CA SER A 47 -8.86 16.03 0.44
C SER A 47 -7.47 16.61 0.16
N GLY A 48 -6.40 16.04 0.72
CA GLY A 48 -5.02 16.53 0.60
C GLY A 48 -4.74 17.82 1.40
N ARG A 49 -5.53 18.11 2.44
CA ARG A 49 -5.27 19.26 3.31
C ARG A 49 -4.30 18.84 4.41
N TRP A 50 -3.22 19.59 4.57
CA TRP A 50 -2.28 19.40 5.67
C TRP A 50 -2.87 19.82 7.03
N TYR A 51 -2.60 19.02 8.05
CA TYR A 51 -2.88 19.33 9.46
C TYR A 51 -1.83 18.69 10.38
N THR A 52 -1.77 19.15 11.62
CA THR A 52 -0.83 18.64 12.64
C THR A 52 -1.55 17.71 13.61
N VAL A 53 -0.92 16.59 13.94
CA VAL A 53 -1.42 15.55 14.84
C VAL A 53 -0.52 15.51 16.08
N ARG A 54 -1.06 15.94 17.21
CA ARG A 54 -0.37 15.82 18.50
C ARG A 54 -0.43 14.37 18.98
N SER A 55 0.73 13.77 19.19
CA SER A 55 0.85 12.32 19.39
C SER A 55 1.80 11.96 20.53
N ASP A 56 1.51 10.83 21.18
CA ASP A 56 2.36 10.25 22.22
C ASP A 56 3.07 9.01 21.65
N LEU A 57 4.36 8.82 21.97
CA LEU A 57 5.04 7.55 21.74
C LEU A 57 4.57 6.53 22.78
N LEU A 58 3.83 5.53 22.34
CA LEU A 58 3.21 4.54 23.25
C LEU A 58 3.96 3.21 23.28
N ALA A 59 4.71 2.86 22.24
CA ALA A 59 5.54 1.65 22.24
C ALA A 59 6.72 1.78 21.26
N THR A 60 7.84 1.13 21.60
CA THR A 60 9.00 0.97 20.71
C THR A 60 9.30 -0.52 20.58
N GLY A 61 9.16 -1.04 19.38
CA GLY A 61 9.55 -2.39 19.01
C GLY A 61 11.01 -2.48 18.59
N THR A 62 11.38 -3.62 18.02
CA THR A 62 12.66 -3.85 17.33
C THR A 62 12.70 -3.07 16.03
N TYR A 63 11.64 -3.12 15.21
CA TYR A 63 11.58 -2.55 13.86
C TYR A 63 10.57 -1.41 13.71
N CYS A 64 9.91 -1.00 14.78
CA CYS A 64 8.93 0.08 14.73
C CYS A 64 8.91 0.98 15.97
N LYS A 65 8.38 2.19 15.78
CA LYS A 65 7.86 3.07 16.84
C LYS A 65 6.36 3.23 16.63
N VAL A 66 5.58 3.13 17.69
CA VAL A 66 4.11 3.30 17.63
C VAL A 66 3.74 4.59 18.36
N TYR A 67 3.42 5.61 17.57
CA TYR A 67 2.82 6.84 18.07
C TYR A 67 1.31 6.77 17.94
N ALA A 68 0.60 7.42 18.86
CA ALA A 68 -0.85 7.55 18.75
C ALA A 68 -1.29 8.99 18.99
N GLN A 69 -2.24 9.46 18.18
CA GLN A 69 -2.93 10.72 18.40
C GLN A 69 -3.53 10.75 19.81
N GLN A 70 -3.25 11.80 20.57
CA GLN A 70 -3.67 11.92 21.99
C GLN A 70 -5.19 11.78 22.18
N THR A 71 -5.98 12.19 21.19
CA THR A 71 -7.45 12.13 21.22
C THR A 71 -8.04 10.83 20.69
N ALA A 72 -7.21 9.91 20.18
CA ALA A 72 -7.65 8.58 19.73
C ALA A 72 -7.80 7.57 20.89
N TYR A 73 -7.35 7.93 22.10
CA TYR A 73 -7.46 7.12 23.33
C TYR A 73 -6.87 5.70 23.22
N ILE A 74 -5.81 5.53 22.41
CA ILE A 74 -5.05 4.28 22.34
C ILE A 74 -4.28 4.07 23.64
N THR A 75 -4.36 2.87 24.21
CA THR A 75 -3.60 2.51 25.41
C THR A 75 -2.20 2.01 25.07
N THR A 76 -1.23 2.21 25.97
CA THR A 76 0.12 1.60 25.87
C THR A 76 0.05 0.10 25.57
N ALA A 77 -0.83 -0.64 26.25
CA ALA A 77 -0.99 -2.07 26.02
C ALA A 77 -1.52 -2.42 24.61
N GLN A 78 -2.33 -1.55 23.98
CA GLN A 78 -2.72 -1.71 22.58
C GLN A 78 -1.52 -1.45 21.66
N ALA A 79 -0.80 -0.35 21.88
CA ALA A 79 0.39 0.00 21.09
C ALA A 79 1.49 -1.09 21.18
N GLU A 80 1.73 -1.66 22.36
CA GLU A 80 2.67 -2.79 22.54
C GLU A 80 2.24 -4.03 21.75
N ARG A 81 0.93 -4.31 21.63
CA ARG A 81 0.43 -5.41 20.79
C ARG A 81 0.59 -5.11 19.30
N VAL A 82 0.44 -3.86 18.90
CA VAL A 82 0.69 -3.44 17.51
C VAL A 82 2.17 -3.59 17.18
N ALA A 83 3.06 -3.08 18.03
CA ALA A 83 4.50 -3.22 17.86
C ALA A 83 4.93 -4.69 17.78
N ALA A 84 4.41 -5.55 18.68
CA ALA A 84 4.72 -6.98 18.67
C ALA A 84 4.24 -7.68 17.38
N GLU A 85 3.01 -7.41 16.92
CA GLU A 85 2.51 -8.01 15.67
C GLU A 85 3.31 -7.53 14.45
N PHE A 86 3.71 -6.25 14.43
CA PHE A 86 4.56 -5.71 13.39
C PHE A 86 5.92 -6.42 13.37
N ASP A 87 6.63 -6.44 14.50
CA ASP A 87 7.97 -7.04 14.57
C ASP A 87 7.97 -8.56 14.31
N ASP A 88 7.06 -9.29 14.96
CA ASP A 88 7.06 -10.75 14.97
C ASP A 88 6.54 -11.35 13.66
N LYS A 89 5.66 -10.63 12.95
CA LYS A 89 5.02 -11.13 11.72
C LYS A 89 5.18 -10.19 10.54
N ILE A 90 4.57 -9.00 10.59
CA ILE A 90 4.40 -8.15 9.40
C ILE A 90 5.76 -7.79 8.81
N PHE A 91 6.68 -7.26 9.62
CA PHE A 91 7.99 -6.81 9.19
C PHE A 91 8.72 -7.91 8.41
N ASN A 92 8.94 -9.06 9.03
CA ASN A 92 9.67 -10.17 8.41
C ASN A 92 8.96 -10.72 7.17
N GLN A 93 7.63 -10.85 7.19
CA GLN A 93 6.87 -11.37 6.04
C GLN A 93 6.95 -10.42 4.84
N ILE A 94 6.77 -9.13 5.07
CA ILE A 94 6.77 -8.13 4.00
C ILE A 94 8.18 -7.87 3.49
N THR A 95 9.20 -7.70 4.35
CA THR A 95 10.58 -7.50 3.88
C THR A 95 11.14 -8.71 3.15
N THR A 96 10.77 -9.94 3.55
CA THR A 96 11.15 -11.16 2.83
C THR A 96 10.56 -11.20 1.41
N ASN A 97 9.31 -10.74 1.24
CA ASN A 97 8.60 -10.83 -0.05
C ASN A 97 8.76 -9.59 -0.94
N PHE A 98 9.22 -8.44 -0.42
CA PHE A 98 9.35 -7.22 -1.20
C PHE A 98 10.75 -6.60 -1.11
N GLY A 99 11.40 -6.69 0.05
CA GLY A 99 12.74 -6.16 0.33
C GLY A 99 12.72 -5.16 1.48
N GLU A 100 13.87 -4.59 1.78
CA GLU A 100 14.02 -3.57 2.83
C GLU A 100 13.40 -2.22 2.43
N HIS A 101 12.95 -1.48 3.44
CA HIS A 101 12.59 -0.07 3.31
C HIS A 101 13.82 0.83 3.37
N GLY A 102 13.64 2.11 2.99
CA GLY A 102 14.58 3.17 3.27
C GLY A 102 14.40 3.67 4.70
N ASP A 103 15.51 4.07 5.31
CA ASP A 103 15.61 4.58 6.67
C ASP A 103 16.17 6.00 6.58
N VAL A 104 15.30 7.01 6.64
CA VAL A 104 15.68 8.40 6.33
C VAL A 104 16.05 9.22 7.56
N ASP A 105 15.59 8.81 8.76
CA ASP A 105 16.00 9.37 10.05
C ASP A 105 17.10 8.54 10.75
N GLU A 106 17.57 7.45 10.12
CA GLU A 106 18.70 6.62 10.57
C GLU A 106 18.47 5.95 11.94
N ASP A 107 17.21 5.71 12.32
CA ASP A 107 16.86 5.07 13.60
C ASP A 107 16.60 3.55 13.48
N GLY A 108 16.54 3.05 12.24
CA GLY A 108 16.32 1.65 11.90
C GLY A 108 14.90 1.14 12.17
N LYS A 109 13.90 2.02 12.28
CA LYS A 109 12.52 1.69 12.63
C LYS A 109 11.50 2.43 11.77
N VAL A 110 10.46 1.71 11.37
CA VAL A 110 9.28 2.32 10.74
C VAL A 110 8.42 3.00 11.81
N THR A 111 8.05 4.25 11.59
CA THR A 111 7.09 4.97 12.43
C THR A 111 5.66 4.60 12.04
N LEU A 112 4.91 4.01 12.97
CA LEU A 112 3.46 3.77 12.85
C LEU A 112 2.72 4.87 13.59
N LEU A 113 2.05 5.76 12.87
CA LEU A 113 1.17 6.77 13.48
C LEU A 113 -0.28 6.30 13.48
N LEU A 114 -0.82 6.05 14.67
CA LEU A 114 -2.21 5.65 14.89
C LEU A 114 -3.06 6.90 15.14
N LEU A 115 -4.04 7.17 14.28
CA LEU A 115 -4.84 8.39 14.34
C LEU A 115 -6.27 8.14 13.83
N ASP A 116 -7.20 9.01 14.22
CA ASP A 116 -8.53 9.12 13.56
C ASP A 116 -8.33 9.99 12.32
N ILE A 117 -8.29 9.36 11.14
CA ILE A 117 -7.95 10.05 9.89
C ILE A 117 -9.11 10.99 9.50
N GLU A 118 -8.80 12.25 9.26
CA GLU A 118 -9.80 13.22 8.77
C GLU A 118 -10.21 12.92 7.31
N ASP A 119 -11.13 11.99 7.12
CA ASP A 119 -11.57 11.50 5.81
C ASP A 119 -13.05 11.79 5.48
N GLY A 120 -13.79 12.34 6.44
CA GLY A 120 -15.22 12.63 6.31
C GLY A 120 -16.11 11.38 6.44
N TYR A 121 -15.62 10.33 7.10
CA TYR A 121 -16.38 9.11 7.36
C TYR A 121 -17.77 9.40 7.93
N ASP A 122 -18.77 8.89 7.23
CA ASP A 122 -20.16 8.84 7.68
C ASP A 122 -20.56 7.37 7.87
N PRO A 123 -20.91 6.94 9.11
CA PRO A 123 -21.35 5.56 9.39
C PRO A 123 -22.57 5.09 8.59
N THR A 124 -23.30 6.01 7.98
CA THR A 124 -24.47 5.74 7.11
C THR A 124 -24.09 5.50 5.65
N VAL A 125 -22.97 6.07 5.17
CA VAL A 125 -22.42 5.89 3.82
C VAL A 125 -21.43 4.73 3.79
N GLY A 126 -20.59 4.60 4.83
CA GLY A 126 -19.75 3.42 5.05
C GLY A 126 -18.56 3.29 4.10
N ALA A 127 -17.87 4.39 3.82
CA ALA A 127 -16.54 4.39 3.21
C ALA A 127 -15.61 5.27 4.05
N TYR A 128 -14.37 4.84 4.23
CA TYR A 128 -13.30 5.53 4.97
C TYR A 128 -11.92 5.15 4.42
N VAL A 129 -10.90 5.86 4.88
CA VAL A 129 -9.49 5.60 4.63
C VAL A 129 -8.90 4.88 5.85
N ALA A 130 -8.60 3.59 5.75
CA ALA A 130 -8.05 2.84 6.90
C ALA A 130 -6.56 3.09 7.15
N GLY A 131 -5.86 3.66 6.17
CA GLY A 131 -4.45 3.96 6.27
C GLY A 131 -3.93 4.61 4.99
N TYR A 132 -2.72 5.18 5.08
CA TYR A 132 -1.99 5.65 3.93
C TYR A 132 -0.48 5.72 4.21
N PHE A 133 0.29 5.64 3.12
CA PHE A 133 1.69 6.06 3.03
C PHE A 133 1.79 7.31 2.15
N ASP A 134 2.57 8.29 2.59
CA ASP A 134 2.87 9.49 1.80
C ASP A 134 4.39 9.75 1.77
N PRO A 135 5.04 9.65 0.59
CA PRO A 135 6.49 9.84 0.46
C PRO A 135 6.94 11.27 0.79
N ALA A 136 6.03 12.24 0.83
CA ALA A 136 6.32 13.62 1.22
C ALA A 136 6.95 13.73 2.61
N HIS A 137 6.68 12.77 3.50
CA HIS A 137 7.23 12.70 4.86
C HIS A 137 8.64 12.12 4.93
N MET A 138 9.15 11.56 3.83
CA MET A 138 10.53 11.06 3.74
C MET A 138 11.48 12.07 3.08
N LEU A 139 11.01 13.29 2.81
CA LEU A 139 11.80 14.37 2.20
C LEU A 139 12.42 15.27 3.26
N ASP A 140 13.55 15.90 2.96
CA ASP A 140 14.13 16.94 3.81
C ASP A 140 13.16 18.15 3.93
N LEU A 141 13.11 18.80 5.10
CA LEU A 141 12.24 19.96 5.38
C LEU A 141 12.47 21.13 4.40
N THR A 142 13.67 21.24 3.83
CA THR A 142 13.99 22.23 2.80
C THR A 142 13.31 21.92 1.46
N ALA A 143 13.02 20.65 1.17
CA ALA A 143 12.27 20.22 0.01
C ALA A 143 10.75 20.26 0.26
N ASN A 144 10.33 19.94 1.48
CA ASN A 144 8.93 20.02 1.90
C ASN A 144 8.80 20.44 3.38
N SER A 145 8.25 21.63 3.62
CA SER A 145 8.04 22.17 4.98
C SER A 145 7.05 21.37 5.85
N ASN A 146 6.30 20.46 5.24
CA ASN A 146 5.33 19.59 5.89
C ASN A 146 5.84 18.14 6.02
N SER A 147 7.11 17.90 5.70
CA SER A 147 7.73 16.61 5.94
C SER A 147 7.83 16.31 7.44
N ASN A 148 7.80 15.03 7.78
CA ASN A 148 8.17 14.55 9.12
C ASN A 148 9.60 14.00 9.16
N GLU A 149 10.31 13.99 8.03
CA GLU A 149 11.68 13.47 7.86
C GLU A 149 11.87 12.05 8.39
N CYS A 150 10.85 11.17 8.30
CA CYS A 150 10.94 9.77 8.74
C CYS A 150 10.18 8.82 7.83
N ASP A 151 10.59 7.54 7.80
CA ASP A 151 9.85 6.46 7.15
C ASP A 151 8.64 6.06 8.01
N MET A 152 7.49 6.57 7.62
CA MET A 152 6.26 6.43 8.39
C MET A 152 5.06 5.99 7.57
N ILE A 153 4.13 5.31 8.26
CA ILE A 153 2.80 4.98 7.74
C ILE A 153 1.73 5.42 8.74
N PHE A 154 0.58 5.81 8.20
CA PHE A 154 -0.56 6.34 8.95
C PHE A 154 -1.65 5.29 8.96
N ILE A 155 -2.18 4.94 10.12
CA ILE A 155 -3.17 3.88 10.28
C ILE A 155 -4.37 4.42 11.06
N ASP A 156 -5.53 4.30 10.45
CA ASP A 156 -6.78 4.72 11.04
C ASP A 156 -7.21 3.82 12.21
N VAL A 157 -7.81 4.42 13.22
CA VAL A 157 -8.31 3.74 14.42
C VAL A 157 -9.80 3.97 14.69
N ASP A 158 -10.50 4.71 13.81
CA ASP A 158 -11.95 4.85 13.85
C ASP A 158 -12.52 4.93 12.41
N PRO A 159 -13.16 3.86 11.89
CA PRO A 159 -13.89 2.84 12.65
C PRO A 159 -13.16 1.51 12.89
N VAL A 160 -11.90 1.38 12.47
CA VAL A 160 -11.16 0.12 12.56
C VAL A 160 -10.64 -0.10 13.97
N ASP A 161 -11.00 -1.24 14.58
CA ASP A 161 -10.52 -1.58 15.93
C ASP A 161 -9.01 -1.90 15.91
N PRO A 162 -8.18 -1.17 16.69
CA PRO A 162 -6.74 -1.42 16.80
C PRO A 162 -6.45 -2.84 17.29
N GLY A 163 -5.77 -3.61 16.44
CA GLY A 163 -5.44 -5.01 16.68
C GLY A 163 -6.42 -6.03 16.09
N SER A 164 -7.41 -5.58 15.31
CA SER A 164 -8.20 -6.45 14.45
C SER A 164 -7.37 -6.98 13.27
N GLU A 165 -7.86 -8.04 12.61
CA GLU A 165 -7.22 -8.59 11.41
C GLU A 165 -7.21 -7.58 10.26
N GLU A 166 -8.26 -6.78 10.13
CA GLU A 166 -8.34 -5.69 9.15
C GLU A 166 -7.26 -4.64 9.41
N PHE A 167 -7.11 -4.20 10.66
CA PHE A 167 -6.08 -3.25 11.07
C PHE A 167 -4.67 -3.69 10.69
N TYR A 168 -4.31 -4.94 10.99
CA TYR A 168 -2.99 -5.46 10.66
C TYR A 168 -2.79 -5.71 9.16
N THR A 169 -3.84 -6.11 8.45
CA THR A 169 -3.84 -6.21 6.99
C THR A 169 -3.55 -4.84 6.34
N THR A 170 -4.14 -3.77 6.88
CA THR A 170 -3.84 -2.39 6.44
C THR A 170 -2.38 -2.02 6.71
N ILE A 171 -1.82 -2.34 7.88
CA ILE A 171 -0.40 -2.10 8.16
C ILE A 171 0.49 -2.81 7.13
N ALA A 172 0.19 -4.06 6.78
CA ALA A 172 0.94 -4.80 5.75
C ALA A 172 0.84 -4.14 4.37
N HIS A 173 -0.33 -3.60 4.01
CA HIS A 173 -0.56 -2.86 2.77
C HIS A 173 0.29 -1.57 2.73
N GLU A 174 0.18 -0.71 3.74
CA GLU A 174 0.88 0.56 3.77
C GLU A 174 2.40 0.39 3.89
N PHE A 175 2.86 -0.63 4.63
CA PHE A 175 4.29 -0.94 4.69
C PHE A 175 4.84 -1.38 3.34
N GLN A 176 4.03 -2.07 2.51
CA GLN A 176 4.42 -2.39 1.15
C GLN A 176 4.59 -1.12 0.30
N HIS A 177 3.72 -0.13 0.42
CA HIS A 177 3.88 1.14 -0.30
C HIS A 177 5.18 1.86 0.08
N LEU A 178 5.52 1.88 1.37
CA LEU A 178 6.76 2.44 1.88
C LEU A 178 7.98 1.72 1.24
N ILE A 179 8.01 0.38 1.28
CA ILE A 179 9.06 -0.41 0.60
C ILE A 179 9.07 -0.14 -0.90
N ASN A 180 7.91 -0.03 -1.55
CA ASN A 180 7.82 0.26 -2.98
C ASN A 180 8.55 1.56 -3.32
N TYR A 181 8.22 2.63 -2.61
CA TYR A 181 8.86 3.94 -2.80
C TYR A 181 10.38 3.88 -2.61
N SER A 182 10.85 3.19 -1.56
CA SER A 182 12.27 3.02 -1.30
C SER A 182 13.00 2.23 -2.39
N ARG A 183 12.36 1.20 -2.93
CA ARG A 183 12.94 0.29 -3.93
C ARG A 183 12.81 0.79 -5.36
N THR A 184 11.92 1.75 -5.60
CA THR A 184 11.66 2.33 -6.91
C THR A 184 12.15 3.77 -6.96
N TYR A 185 11.35 4.73 -6.51
CA TYR A 185 11.64 6.15 -6.65
C TYR A 185 12.93 6.57 -5.96
N MET A 186 13.19 6.13 -4.72
CA MET A 186 14.45 6.48 -4.05
C MET A 186 15.68 5.84 -4.73
N ALA A 187 15.50 4.66 -5.34
CA ALA A 187 16.59 3.93 -5.97
C ALA A 187 16.94 4.47 -7.37
N ASP A 188 15.96 4.88 -8.17
CA ASP A 188 16.20 5.31 -9.56
C ASP A 188 15.35 6.48 -10.08
N GLY A 189 14.62 7.17 -9.19
CA GLY A 189 13.87 8.38 -9.50
C GLY A 189 12.59 8.15 -10.30
N ARG A 190 12.11 6.91 -10.40
CA ARG A 190 10.92 6.56 -11.17
C ARG A 190 9.92 5.80 -10.31
N GLU A 191 8.71 6.34 -10.24
CA GLU A 191 7.57 5.69 -9.59
C GLU A 191 7.10 4.51 -10.41
N GLN A 192 6.49 3.55 -9.71
CA GLN A 192 5.81 2.41 -10.32
C GLN A 192 4.39 2.80 -10.72
N ASP A 193 3.89 2.24 -11.84
CA ASP A 193 2.50 2.39 -12.27
C ASP A 193 1.57 2.06 -11.09
N ILE A 194 0.58 2.93 -10.88
CA ILE A 194 -0.34 2.88 -9.72
C ILE A 194 -0.93 1.48 -9.54
N TRP A 195 -1.44 0.88 -10.62
CA TRP A 195 -2.05 -0.46 -10.55
C TRP A 195 -1.06 -1.56 -10.16
N ILE A 196 0.23 -1.40 -10.47
CA ILE A 196 1.25 -2.35 -10.04
C ILE A 196 1.54 -2.13 -8.55
N ASN A 197 1.68 -0.87 -8.12
CA ASN A 197 1.89 -0.54 -6.71
C ASN A 197 0.76 -1.13 -5.85
N GLU A 198 -0.49 -0.78 -6.13
CA GLU A 198 -1.70 -1.26 -5.42
C GLU A 198 -1.90 -2.79 -5.51
N GLY A 199 -1.49 -3.39 -6.64
CA GLY A 199 -1.52 -4.83 -6.83
C GLY A 199 -0.50 -5.57 -5.95
N LEU A 200 0.70 -5.01 -5.79
CA LEU A 200 1.71 -5.52 -4.87
C LEU A 200 1.29 -5.31 -3.40
N SER A 201 0.65 -4.19 -3.07
CA SER A 201 0.09 -3.93 -1.73
C SER A 201 -1.05 -4.90 -1.40
N SER A 202 -1.93 -5.19 -2.37
CA SER A 202 -2.92 -6.27 -2.26
C SER A 202 -2.27 -7.66 -2.11
N GLY A 203 -1.09 -7.86 -2.73
CA GLY A 203 -0.26 -9.04 -2.50
C GLY A 203 0.28 -9.13 -1.07
N ALA A 204 0.68 -8.00 -0.47
CA ALA A 204 1.14 -7.92 0.91
C ALA A 204 0.04 -8.29 1.91
N GLU A 205 -1.20 -7.86 1.67
CA GLU A 205 -2.36 -8.29 2.45
C GLU A 205 -2.52 -9.81 2.47
N TYR A 206 -2.39 -10.47 1.31
CA TYR A 206 -2.43 -11.93 1.22
C TYR A 206 -1.23 -12.60 1.90
N ILE A 207 -0.03 -12.03 1.76
CA ILE A 207 1.18 -12.56 2.40
C ILE A 207 1.06 -12.54 3.93
N TYR A 208 0.48 -11.46 4.49
CA TYR A 208 0.24 -11.34 5.92
C TYR A 208 -0.87 -12.29 6.39
N SER A 209 -2.07 -12.17 5.80
CA SER A 209 -3.28 -12.86 6.29
C SER A 209 -3.38 -14.33 5.85
N GLY A 210 -2.74 -14.70 4.74
CA GLY A 210 -2.88 -16.00 4.10
C GLY A 210 -4.22 -16.22 3.40
N VAL A 211 -5.09 -15.20 3.33
CA VAL A 211 -6.44 -15.28 2.77
C VAL A 211 -6.64 -14.23 1.68
N VAL A 212 -7.43 -14.59 0.67
CA VAL A 212 -7.85 -13.63 -0.37
C VAL A 212 -8.97 -12.77 0.18
N SER A 213 -8.93 -11.46 -0.07
CA SER A 213 -10.02 -10.55 0.30
C SER A 213 -11.33 -10.97 -0.36
N GLN A 214 -12.22 -11.56 0.43
CA GLN A 214 -13.52 -12.01 -0.05
C GLN A 214 -14.42 -10.84 -0.43
N ASP A 215 -14.25 -9.68 0.20
CA ASP A 215 -14.99 -8.47 -0.13
C ASP A 215 -14.65 -7.95 -1.52
N ARG A 216 -13.36 -7.96 -1.90
CA ARG A 216 -12.94 -7.62 -3.27
C ARG A 216 -13.46 -8.62 -4.31
N VAL A 217 -13.48 -9.92 -3.98
CA VAL A 217 -14.08 -10.96 -4.84
C VAL A 217 -15.60 -10.74 -4.97
N ASN A 218 -16.29 -10.43 -3.88
CA ASN A 218 -17.72 -10.14 -3.87
C ASN A 218 -18.05 -8.86 -4.64
N TRP A 219 -17.23 -7.82 -4.52
CA TRP A 219 -17.39 -6.58 -5.29
C TRP A 219 -17.30 -6.86 -6.78
N PHE A 220 -16.27 -7.57 -7.23
CA PHE A 220 -16.12 -7.98 -8.63
C PHE A 220 -17.33 -8.78 -9.12
N ASN A 221 -17.78 -9.77 -8.35
CA ASN A 221 -18.90 -10.64 -8.73
C ASN A 221 -20.27 -9.94 -8.71
N SER A 222 -20.44 -8.94 -7.85
CA SER A 222 -21.71 -8.21 -7.75
C SER A 222 -21.79 -7.01 -8.68
N ASP A 223 -20.64 -6.49 -9.13
CA ASP A 223 -20.48 -5.29 -9.96
C ASP A 223 -21.54 -4.23 -9.59
N PRO A 224 -21.53 -3.72 -8.34
CA PRO A 224 -22.67 -2.99 -7.79
C PRO A 224 -22.95 -1.67 -8.53
N LEU A 225 -21.94 -1.14 -9.22
CA LEU A 225 -22.03 0.08 -10.04
C LEU A 225 -22.22 -0.25 -11.53
N GLY A 226 -22.07 -1.53 -11.93
CA GLY A 226 -22.19 -2.00 -13.30
C GLY A 226 -21.03 -1.61 -14.21
N THR A 227 -20.00 -0.96 -13.68
CA THR A 227 -18.93 -0.30 -14.42
C THR A 227 -17.82 -1.26 -14.83
N ILE A 228 -17.63 -2.36 -14.10
CA ILE A 228 -16.67 -3.42 -14.48
C ILE A 228 -17.09 -4.04 -15.82
N ALA A 229 -18.38 -4.34 -15.99
CA ALA A 229 -18.91 -4.87 -17.24
C ALA A 229 -18.72 -3.92 -18.45
N TYR A 230 -18.59 -2.62 -18.21
CA TYR A 230 -18.29 -1.61 -19.24
C TYR A 230 -16.79 -1.30 -19.40
N GLY A 231 -15.93 -2.07 -18.73
CA GLY A 231 -14.48 -2.01 -18.90
C GLY A 231 -13.75 -1.19 -17.83
N ASN A 232 -14.40 -0.78 -16.74
CA ASN A 232 -13.67 -0.22 -15.60
C ASN A 232 -12.83 -1.32 -14.92
N ASN A 233 -11.53 -1.10 -14.79
CA ASN A 233 -10.60 -2.06 -14.21
C ASN A 233 -9.25 -1.40 -13.88
N PHE A 234 -8.39 -2.15 -13.19
CA PHE A 234 -7.11 -1.68 -12.68
C PHE A 234 -6.19 -0.95 -13.66
N PHE A 235 -6.16 -1.23 -14.97
CA PHE A 235 -5.23 -0.53 -15.89
C PHE A 235 -5.79 0.80 -16.45
N VAL A 236 -7.04 1.17 -16.11
CA VAL A 236 -7.64 2.47 -16.45
C VAL A 236 -7.88 3.36 -15.21
N TRP A 237 -7.08 3.14 -14.16
CA TRP A 237 -7.17 3.84 -12.87
C TRP A 237 -7.24 5.37 -13.00
N TYR A 238 -8.12 6.01 -12.22
CA TYR A 238 -8.44 7.44 -12.29
C TYR A 238 -8.94 7.88 -13.68
N GLY A 239 -9.64 6.96 -14.34
CA GLY A 239 -10.19 7.15 -15.66
C GLY A 239 -11.53 7.89 -15.66
N TYR A 240 -12.31 7.65 -16.70
CA TYR A 240 -13.62 8.27 -16.88
C TYR A 240 -14.57 8.02 -15.70
N TRP A 241 -14.57 6.81 -15.13
CA TRP A 241 -15.55 6.40 -14.14
C TRP A 241 -15.37 7.09 -12.80
N GLU A 242 -14.14 7.20 -12.31
CA GLU A 242 -13.81 7.80 -11.01
C GLU A 242 -14.02 9.32 -11.02
N ASN A 243 -13.96 9.94 -12.20
CA ASN A 243 -14.33 11.34 -12.37
C ASN A 243 -15.84 11.57 -12.24
N GLU A 244 -16.67 10.60 -12.61
CA GLU A 244 -18.13 10.67 -12.54
C GLU A 244 -18.66 10.21 -11.16
N ASP A 245 -18.13 9.10 -10.64
CA ASP A 245 -18.40 8.58 -9.32
C ASP A 245 -17.09 8.09 -8.68
N PRO A 246 -16.50 8.82 -7.72
CA PRO A 246 -15.26 8.43 -7.07
C PRO A 246 -15.28 7.03 -6.43
N ASN A 247 -16.45 6.43 -6.18
CA ASN A 247 -16.54 5.07 -5.60
C ASN A 247 -16.24 3.96 -6.61
N THR A 248 -16.19 4.25 -7.91
CA THR A 248 -15.81 3.25 -8.92
C THR A 248 -14.33 2.87 -8.84
N VAL A 249 -13.52 3.56 -8.03
CA VAL A 249 -12.16 3.12 -7.71
C VAL A 249 -12.14 1.73 -7.03
N LEU A 250 -13.22 1.34 -6.37
CA LEU A 250 -13.36 0.01 -5.77
C LEU A 250 -13.37 -1.11 -6.82
N ASP A 251 -13.77 -0.82 -8.05
CA ASP A 251 -13.63 -1.75 -9.18
C ASP A 251 -12.16 -2.02 -9.49
N ASN A 252 -11.31 -0.99 -9.41
CA ASN A 252 -9.87 -1.14 -9.63
C ASN A 252 -9.26 -2.01 -8.55
N TYR A 253 -9.60 -1.77 -7.28
CA TYR A 253 -9.16 -2.61 -6.17
C TYR A 253 -9.64 -4.07 -6.32
N ALA A 254 -10.90 -4.27 -6.70
CA ALA A 254 -11.45 -5.60 -6.92
C ALA A 254 -10.71 -6.34 -8.04
N THR A 255 -10.51 -5.66 -9.18
CA THR A 255 -9.87 -6.25 -10.36
C THR A 255 -8.36 -6.42 -10.21
N VAL A 256 -7.65 -5.47 -9.57
CA VAL A 256 -6.20 -5.55 -9.34
C VAL A 256 -5.86 -6.68 -8.37
N ASN A 257 -6.66 -6.83 -7.29
CA ASN A 257 -6.51 -7.95 -6.37
C ASN A 257 -6.65 -9.26 -7.14
N LEU A 258 -7.73 -9.45 -7.90
CA LEU A 258 -7.93 -10.65 -8.70
C LEU A 258 -6.76 -10.91 -9.68
N PHE A 259 -6.25 -9.89 -10.36
CA PHE A 259 -5.13 -10.04 -11.28
C PHE A 259 -3.84 -10.48 -10.58
N PHE A 260 -3.48 -9.85 -9.47
CA PHE A 260 -2.28 -10.23 -8.72
C PHE A 260 -2.42 -11.57 -8.01
N GLN A 261 -3.63 -11.96 -7.60
CA GLN A 261 -3.91 -13.31 -7.14
C GLN A 261 -3.73 -14.33 -8.28
N TRP A 262 -4.24 -14.03 -9.48
CA TRP A 262 -4.04 -14.89 -10.67
C TRP A 262 -2.55 -15.11 -10.96
N LEU A 263 -1.76 -14.04 -10.93
CA LEU A 263 -0.31 -14.11 -11.14
C LEU A 263 0.36 -15.09 -10.16
N ARG A 264 0.15 -14.94 -8.85
CA ARG A 264 0.78 -15.85 -7.87
C ARG A 264 0.26 -17.28 -7.92
N ILE A 265 -0.99 -17.49 -8.34
CA ILE A 265 -1.62 -18.82 -8.38
C ILE A 265 -1.00 -19.65 -9.50
N HIS A 266 -0.71 -19.00 -10.64
CA HIS A 266 -0.15 -19.65 -11.81
C HIS A 266 1.38 -19.59 -11.86
N ALA A 267 2.02 -18.75 -11.06
CA ALA A 267 3.47 -18.67 -10.98
C ALA A 267 4.07 -19.88 -10.26
N SER A 268 5.08 -20.50 -10.87
CA SER A 268 5.83 -21.62 -10.30
C SER A 268 6.57 -21.26 -9.00
N ASN A 269 6.78 -19.96 -8.74
CA ASN A 269 7.40 -19.43 -7.53
C ASN A 269 6.40 -18.79 -6.54
N GLY A 270 5.09 -18.90 -6.77
CA GLY A 270 4.06 -18.41 -5.86
C GLY A 270 4.14 -16.91 -5.60
N THR A 271 4.16 -16.50 -4.33
CA THR A 271 4.22 -15.07 -3.94
C THR A 271 5.55 -14.40 -4.32
N ALA A 272 6.62 -15.17 -4.60
CA ALA A 272 7.89 -14.59 -5.00
C ALA A 272 7.84 -13.85 -6.35
N ILE A 273 6.81 -14.07 -7.17
CA ILE A 273 6.56 -13.27 -8.38
C ILE A 273 6.40 -11.79 -8.06
N TYR A 274 5.83 -11.43 -6.90
CA TYR A 274 5.65 -10.05 -6.48
C TYR A 274 6.99 -9.33 -6.30
N LYS A 275 7.96 -10.01 -5.67
CA LYS A 275 9.32 -9.48 -5.55
C LYS A 275 9.96 -9.26 -6.92
N GLN A 276 9.80 -10.20 -7.85
CA GLN A 276 10.37 -10.08 -9.19
C GLN A 276 9.79 -8.90 -9.97
N ILE A 277 8.49 -8.62 -9.80
CA ILE A 277 7.83 -7.45 -10.38
C ILE A 277 8.42 -6.16 -9.78
N LEU A 278 8.57 -6.10 -8.46
CA LEU A 278 9.12 -4.93 -7.77
C LEU A 278 10.60 -4.67 -8.12
N ASP A 279 11.42 -5.72 -8.18
CA ASP A 279 12.85 -5.65 -8.49
C ASP A 279 13.14 -5.39 -9.99
N SER A 280 12.11 -5.34 -10.84
CA SER A 280 12.25 -4.96 -12.25
C SER A 280 12.84 -3.55 -12.37
N THR A 281 13.56 -3.25 -13.45
CA THR A 281 13.91 -1.86 -13.80
C THR A 281 12.82 -1.18 -14.62
N ASN A 282 11.81 -1.94 -15.06
CA ASN A 282 10.60 -1.39 -15.63
C ASN A 282 9.66 -1.00 -14.49
N ARG A 283 8.85 0.03 -14.73
CA ARG A 283 7.88 0.56 -13.77
C ARG A 283 6.45 0.38 -14.23
N ASP A 284 6.29 -0.13 -15.44
CA ASP A 284 5.06 -0.31 -16.18
C ASP A 284 4.76 -1.80 -16.41
N TYR A 285 3.78 -2.09 -17.26
CA TYR A 285 3.35 -3.47 -17.55
C TYR A 285 4.47 -4.42 -17.97
N GLN A 286 5.60 -3.91 -18.51
CA GLN A 286 6.75 -4.74 -18.85
C GLN A 286 7.34 -5.46 -17.62
N ALA A 287 7.25 -4.88 -16.42
CA ALA A 287 7.67 -5.55 -15.18
C ALA A 287 6.84 -6.83 -14.94
N VAL A 288 5.53 -6.73 -15.12
CA VAL A 288 4.58 -7.83 -14.94
C VAL A 288 4.73 -8.89 -16.03
N THR A 289 4.81 -8.51 -17.30
CA THR A 289 4.99 -9.49 -18.38
C THR A 289 6.34 -10.20 -18.32
N THR A 290 7.39 -9.53 -17.85
CA THR A 290 8.71 -10.17 -17.66
C THR A 290 8.62 -11.25 -16.59
N ALA A 291 8.01 -10.94 -15.45
CA ALA A 291 7.84 -11.91 -14.37
C ALA A 291 6.89 -13.06 -14.78
N ALA A 292 5.74 -12.74 -15.38
CA ALA A 292 4.78 -13.75 -15.86
C ALA A 292 5.38 -14.67 -16.94
N GLY A 293 6.16 -14.10 -17.86
CA GLY A 293 6.88 -14.86 -18.89
C GLY A 293 7.92 -15.83 -18.33
N SER A 294 8.56 -15.47 -17.21
CA SER A 294 9.55 -16.30 -16.52
C SER A 294 8.88 -17.40 -15.69
N GLU A 295 7.88 -17.02 -14.89
CA GLU A 295 7.41 -17.85 -13.78
C GLU A 295 6.14 -18.62 -14.08
N ILE A 296 5.35 -18.20 -15.08
CA ILE A 296 4.09 -18.83 -15.46
C ILE A 296 4.25 -19.59 -16.77
N ASP A 297 4.41 -18.86 -17.87
CA ASP A 297 4.70 -19.40 -19.21
C ASP A 297 5.23 -18.27 -20.08
N SER A 298 6.26 -18.57 -20.89
CA SER A 298 6.88 -17.63 -21.84
C SER A 298 5.90 -16.87 -22.74
N VAL A 299 4.72 -17.43 -23.04
CA VAL A 299 3.69 -16.73 -23.84
C VAL A 299 3.15 -15.49 -23.12
N TYR A 300 3.17 -15.47 -21.79
CA TYR A 300 2.72 -14.33 -20.97
C TYR A 300 3.75 -13.20 -20.87
N GLY A 301 4.89 -13.32 -21.56
CA GLY A 301 5.73 -12.18 -21.93
C GLY A 301 5.04 -11.19 -22.88
N ASN A 302 3.85 -11.54 -23.40
CA ASN A 302 3.01 -10.69 -24.24
C ASN A 302 1.82 -10.13 -23.44
N TRP A 303 1.78 -8.80 -23.25
CA TRP A 303 0.73 -8.13 -22.47
C TRP A 303 -0.71 -8.41 -22.98
N PRO A 304 -1.02 -8.24 -24.28
CA PRO A 304 -2.36 -8.57 -24.78
C PRO A 304 -2.83 -9.99 -24.43
N LEU A 305 -1.95 -10.98 -24.58
CA LEU A 305 -2.29 -12.37 -24.29
C LEU A 305 -2.45 -12.63 -22.78
N LEU A 306 -1.59 -12.07 -21.94
CA LEU A 306 -1.70 -12.16 -20.48
C LEU A 306 -3.04 -11.58 -20.01
N LEU A 307 -3.36 -10.36 -20.46
CA LEU A 307 -4.58 -9.68 -20.08
C LEU A 307 -5.84 -10.38 -20.62
N GLU A 308 -5.83 -10.82 -21.89
CA GLU A 308 -6.93 -11.61 -22.48
C GLU A 308 -7.17 -12.91 -21.70
N THR A 309 -6.09 -13.60 -21.32
CA THR A 309 -6.18 -14.85 -20.55
C THR A 309 -6.80 -14.60 -19.18
N TRP A 310 -6.36 -13.55 -18.47
CA TRP A 310 -6.93 -13.21 -17.18
C TRP A 310 -8.42 -12.81 -17.29
N TYR A 311 -8.79 -12.03 -18.32
CA TYR A 311 -10.21 -11.75 -18.58
C TYR A 311 -11.01 -13.03 -18.75
N LEU A 312 -10.52 -13.96 -19.59
CA LEU A 312 -11.15 -15.26 -19.77
C LEU A 312 -11.18 -16.08 -18.47
N ALA A 313 -10.19 -15.94 -17.58
CA ALA A 313 -10.19 -16.62 -16.30
C ALA A 313 -11.40 -16.24 -15.43
N ASN A 314 -11.74 -14.96 -15.42
CA ASN A 314 -12.89 -14.44 -14.68
C ASN A 314 -14.24 -14.90 -15.27
N PHE A 315 -14.35 -15.08 -16.59
CA PHE A 315 -15.59 -15.51 -17.25
C PHE A 315 -15.77 -17.03 -17.36
N ARG A 316 -14.66 -17.76 -17.51
CA ARG A 316 -14.70 -19.22 -17.72
C ARG A 316 -14.72 -19.99 -16.41
N CYS A 317 -14.16 -19.40 -15.35
CA CYS A 317 -14.17 -19.92 -13.98
C CYS A 317 -13.74 -21.40 -13.91
N GLN A 318 -12.73 -21.79 -14.69
CA GLN A 318 -12.29 -23.18 -14.71
C GLN A 318 -11.67 -23.56 -13.36
N SER A 319 -11.94 -24.78 -12.90
CA SER A 319 -11.35 -25.29 -11.65
C SER A 319 -9.85 -25.56 -11.76
N SER A 320 -9.29 -25.52 -12.97
CA SER A 320 -7.87 -25.75 -13.24
C SER A 320 -7.43 -25.11 -14.56
N GLY A 321 -6.15 -24.79 -14.68
CA GLY A 321 -5.57 -24.15 -15.84
C GLY A 321 -5.74 -22.62 -15.84
N PRO A 322 -5.15 -21.93 -16.84
CA PRO A 322 -5.01 -20.48 -16.83
C PRO A 322 -6.33 -19.72 -16.94
N TYR A 323 -7.42 -20.38 -17.35
CA TYR A 323 -8.76 -19.80 -17.45
C TYR A 323 -9.58 -19.95 -16.16
N GLY A 324 -8.91 -19.85 -15.02
CA GLY A 324 -9.50 -19.77 -13.70
C GLY A 324 -8.43 -19.56 -12.62
N TYR A 325 -8.79 -19.88 -11.38
CA TYR A 325 -7.96 -19.64 -10.19
C TYR A 325 -7.59 -20.95 -9.47
N GLU A 326 -7.47 -22.07 -10.20
CA GLU A 326 -7.17 -23.40 -9.64
C GLU A 326 -8.13 -23.81 -8.49
N GLY A 327 -9.37 -23.33 -8.53
CA GLY A 327 -10.39 -23.54 -7.49
C GLY A 327 -10.21 -22.74 -6.21
N LEU A 328 -9.21 -21.84 -6.13
CA LEU A 328 -8.91 -21.04 -4.94
C LEU A 328 -9.78 -19.79 -4.82
N ILE A 329 -10.27 -19.26 -5.95
CA ILE A 329 -11.15 -18.09 -6.00
C ILE A 329 -12.33 -18.42 -6.90
N ASN A 330 -13.55 -18.11 -6.43
CA ASN A 330 -14.78 -18.30 -7.18
C ASN A 330 -15.25 -16.95 -7.74
N THR A 331 -14.93 -16.69 -9.00
CA THR A 331 -15.52 -15.58 -9.75
C THR A 331 -16.83 -16.00 -10.40
N ASN A 332 -17.78 -15.08 -10.49
CA ASN A 332 -19.07 -15.23 -11.17
C ASN A 332 -19.52 -13.84 -11.64
N PRO A 333 -18.81 -13.25 -12.63
CA PRO A 333 -19.13 -11.93 -13.18
C PRO A 333 -20.41 -11.90 -14.00
#